data_AF-A0A9P8VA30-F1
#
_entry.id   AF-A0A9P8VA30-F1
#
_cell.length_a   1.000
_cell.length_b   1.000
_cell.length_c   1.000
_cell.angle_alpha   90.00
_cell.angle_beta   90.00
_cell.angle_gamma   90.00
#
_symmetry.space_group_name_H-M   'P 1'
#
loop_
_entity.id
_entity.type
_entity.pdbx_description
1 polymer ?
#
loop_
_entity_poly.entity_id
_entity_poly.type
_entity_poly.pdbx_seq_one_letter_code
_entity_poly.pdbx_strand_id
1 'polypeptide(L)'
;MTLPGYISNDNPSLLGIDVLTTFKSCDNDCDSSSDMVQPLAVRCTLIPCVQSYRAGVVNGVYWEKHGDTAAQELQVLHYYRASNQPQIAYALVTNSTLIDGKQHRCDSTTERVPDSVLVDAESSGIEGLTWTLSPFEENYEPDWRYFPQKCVWTFDMASALGISRIVGELVSQNLTVRTVNAVVDGPPWLRSMWADWQGNITTVEDVVRGLANTLTAAIRNSAHKKALKHANGVAISTQTCIYVSWGWIAYPAALLVLQTTFSILVLAGPRTRSGRGRPRPSAWKSSPLALLFHGLDDQVRRENTGLRTVAQMDEAGRKIKVQLSRMDVAEDGGWQLCKD
;
A
#
# COMPACT_ATOMS: atom_id res chain seq x y z
N MET A 1 26.79 -15.41 3.76
CA MET A 1 28.10 -15.11 4.36
C MET A 1 28.73 -14.01 3.52
N THR A 2 28.40 -12.76 3.82
CA THR A 2 28.92 -11.57 3.14
C THR A 2 30.28 -11.21 3.75
N LEU A 3 31.35 -11.29 2.96
CA LEU A 3 32.65 -10.81 3.39
C LEU A 3 32.66 -9.26 3.36
N PRO A 4 33.34 -8.59 4.30
CA PRO A 4 33.48 -7.14 4.27
C PRO A 4 34.17 -6.72 2.97
N GLY A 5 33.51 -5.85 2.21
CA GLY A 5 34.00 -5.33 0.94
C GLY A 5 35.37 -4.69 1.13
N TYR A 6 36.39 -5.30 0.52
CA TYR A 6 37.71 -4.68 0.39
C TYR A 6 37.60 -3.60 -0.69
N ILE A 7 37.92 -2.35 -0.37
CA ILE A 7 38.04 -1.28 -1.35
C ILE A 7 39.25 -1.65 -2.22
N SER A 8 39.00 -2.25 -3.38
CA SER A 8 40.01 -2.50 -4.40
C SER A 8 40.36 -1.17 -5.06
N ASN A 9 41.66 -0.86 -5.13
CA ASN A 9 42.18 0.35 -5.77
C ASN A 9 41.87 0.44 -7.28
N ASP A 10 41.37 -0.63 -7.89
CA ASP A 10 41.16 -0.70 -9.34
C ASP A 10 39.71 -0.46 -9.76
N ASN A 11 38.78 -0.17 -8.82
CA ASN A 11 37.41 0.18 -9.19
C ASN A 11 36.78 1.28 -8.30
N PRO A 12 36.41 2.43 -8.88
CA PRO A 12 35.93 3.64 -8.19
C PRO A 12 34.46 3.53 -7.75
N SER A 13 34.02 2.39 -7.20
CA SER A 13 32.64 2.25 -6.71
C SER A 13 32.52 2.80 -5.29
N LEU A 14 31.42 3.49 -5.01
CA LEU A 14 31.02 3.89 -3.66
C LEU A 14 30.90 2.67 -2.73
N LEU A 15 30.39 1.56 -3.28
CA LEU A 15 30.28 0.29 -2.59
C LEU A 15 30.24 -0.86 -3.60
N GLY A 16 31.00 -1.92 -3.32
CA GLY A 16 30.84 -3.24 -3.95
C GLY A 16 30.07 -4.17 -3.03
N ILE A 17 29.06 -4.85 -3.57
CA ILE A 17 28.24 -5.84 -2.86
C ILE A 17 28.44 -7.18 -3.55
N ASP A 18 29.05 -8.12 -2.84
CA ASP A 18 29.17 -9.50 -3.28
C ASP A 18 28.09 -10.34 -2.61
N VAL A 19 27.29 -11.00 -3.44
CA VAL A 19 26.12 -11.78 -3.03
C VAL A 19 26.40 -13.22 -3.42
N LEU A 20 26.40 -14.10 -2.43
CA LEU A 20 26.39 -15.54 -2.64
C LEU A 20 25.07 -16.09 -2.13
N THR A 21 24.26 -16.57 -3.05
CA THR A 21 22.95 -17.16 -2.77
C THR A 21 22.79 -18.48 -3.51
N THR A 22 21.68 -19.15 -3.30
CA THR A 22 21.31 -20.38 -3.98
C THR A 22 19.88 -20.28 -4.45
N PHE A 23 19.58 -20.83 -5.62
CA PHE A 23 18.24 -20.79 -6.18
C PHE A 23 17.84 -22.16 -6.70
N LYS A 24 16.53 -22.37 -6.78
CA LYS A 24 15.95 -23.57 -7.35
C LYS A 24 15.98 -23.44 -8.88
N SER A 25 16.80 -24.23 -9.56
CA SER A 25 16.78 -24.27 -11.03
C SER A 25 15.68 -25.24 -11.46
N CYS A 26 14.56 -24.70 -11.94
CA CYS A 26 13.44 -25.51 -12.43
C CYS A 26 12.90 -24.88 -13.72
N ASP A 27 12.82 -25.68 -14.78
CA ASP A 27 12.07 -25.34 -15.98
C ASP A 27 10.60 -25.68 -15.75
N ASN A 28 9.78 -24.66 -15.47
CA ASN A 28 8.30 -24.64 -15.46
C ASN A 28 7.51 -25.70 -14.66
N ASP A 29 8.14 -26.72 -14.06
CA ASP A 29 7.46 -27.81 -13.35
C ASP A 29 8.20 -28.15 -12.04
N CYS A 30 7.77 -27.50 -10.95
CA CYS A 30 8.44 -27.48 -9.64
C CYS A 30 7.91 -28.54 -8.65
N ASP A 31 7.42 -29.68 -9.13
CA ASP A 31 6.72 -30.68 -8.29
C ASP A 31 7.60 -31.89 -7.90
N SER A 32 8.87 -31.92 -8.30
CA SER A 32 9.76 -33.06 -8.06
C SER A 32 10.66 -32.86 -6.84
N SER A 33 10.85 -33.90 -6.02
CA SER A 33 11.77 -33.87 -4.86
C SER A 33 13.26 -33.89 -5.24
N SER A 34 13.61 -33.69 -6.52
CA SER A 34 14.98 -33.75 -7.05
C SER A 34 15.52 -32.40 -7.51
N ASP A 35 14.87 -31.31 -7.09
CA ASP A 35 15.18 -30.00 -7.62
C ASP A 35 16.56 -29.53 -7.15
N MET A 36 17.46 -29.39 -8.13
CA MET A 36 18.86 -29.07 -7.89
C MET A 36 19.01 -27.61 -7.50
N VAL A 37 19.45 -27.38 -6.27
CA VAL A 37 19.80 -26.05 -5.76
C VAL A 37 21.11 -25.62 -6.42
N GLN A 38 21.07 -24.58 -7.25
CA GLN A 38 22.25 -24.05 -7.94
C GLN A 38 22.83 -22.86 -7.17
N PRO A 39 24.16 -22.76 -7.02
CA PRO A 39 24.80 -21.58 -6.46
C PRO A 39 24.75 -20.42 -7.45
N LEU A 40 24.45 -19.23 -6.94
CA LEU A 40 24.50 -17.96 -7.67
C LEU A 40 25.43 -17.00 -6.93
N ALA A 41 26.45 -16.52 -7.64
CA ALA A 41 27.30 -15.44 -7.18
C ALA A 41 27.05 -14.21 -8.06
N VAL A 42 26.71 -13.09 -7.44
CA VAL A 42 26.51 -11.80 -8.13
C VAL A 42 27.36 -10.75 -7.45
N ARG A 43 28.03 -9.92 -8.25
CA ARG A 43 28.71 -8.72 -7.79
C ARG A 43 27.97 -7.50 -8.31
N CYS A 44 27.54 -6.63 -7.42
CA CYS A 44 26.91 -5.37 -7.73
C CYS A 44 27.80 -4.21 -7.28
N THR A 45 27.87 -3.13 -8.05
CA THR A 45 28.62 -1.93 -7.71
C THR A 45 27.71 -0.72 -7.74
N LEU A 46 27.81 0.13 -6.72
CA LEU A 46 27.16 1.43 -6.68
C LEU A 46 28.16 2.50 -7.10
N ILE A 47 27.86 3.21 -8.18
CA ILE A 47 28.70 4.29 -8.72
C ILE A 47 27.89 5.59 -8.66
N PRO A 48 28.41 6.66 -8.04
CA PRO A 48 27.72 7.95 -8.04
C PRO A 48 27.68 8.50 -9.47
N CYS A 49 26.51 8.99 -9.89
CA CYS A 49 26.33 9.56 -11.23
C CYS A 49 25.40 10.77 -11.21
N VAL A 50 25.50 11.59 -12.24
CA VAL A 50 24.56 12.68 -12.55
C VAL A 50 23.56 12.18 -13.56
N GLN A 51 22.28 12.31 -13.21
CA GLN A 51 21.16 11.97 -14.08
C GLN A 51 20.25 13.17 -14.28
N SER A 52 19.72 13.28 -15.49
CA SER A 52 18.70 14.29 -15.83
C SER A 52 17.32 13.66 -15.73
N TYR A 53 16.38 14.41 -15.18
CA TYR A 53 14.99 13.99 -15.06
C TYR A 53 14.05 15.03 -15.65
N ARG A 54 12.99 14.56 -16.30
CA ARG A 54 11.83 15.38 -16.67
C ARG A 54 10.74 15.14 -15.65
N ALA A 55 10.32 16.21 -14.98
CA ALA A 55 9.26 16.15 -13.99
C ALA A 55 8.13 17.10 -14.35
N GLY A 56 6.93 16.78 -13.88
CA GLY A 56 5.74 17.60 -14.05
C GLY A 56 4.70 17.31 -12.99
N VAL A 57 3.71 18.20 -12.87
CA VAL A 57 2.57 18.01 -11.98
C VAL A 57 1.31 18.12 -12.81
N VAL A 58 0.47 17.08 -12.82
CA VAL A 58 -0.80 17.04 -13.55
C VAL A 58 -1.89 16.69 -12.54
N ASN A 59 -2.93 17.53 -12.43
CA ASN A 59 -4.03 17.35 -11.46
C ASN A 59 -3.55 17.15 -10.00
N GLY A 60 -2.46 17.83 -9.61
CA GLY A 60 -1.86 17.68 -8.27
C GLY A 60 -1.03 16.41 -8.07
N VAL A 61 -0.87 15.57 -9.09
CA VAL A 61 -0.01 14.39 -9.05
C VAL A 61 1.34 14.71 -9.67
N TYR A 62 2.41 14.60 -8.87
CA TYR A 62 3.79 14.69 -9.35
C TYR A 62 4.16 13.44 -10.13
N TRP A 63 4.76 13.63 -11.31
CA TRP A 63 5.37 12.57 -12.08
C TRP A 63 6.78 12.96 -12.47
N GLU A 64 7.63 11.95 -12.60
CA GLU A 64 9.02 12.11 -13.02
C GLU A 64 9.40 10.96 -13.95
N LYS A 65 10.17 11.28 -14.99
CA LYS A 65 10.73 10.32 -15.93
C LYS A 65 12.22 10.62 -16.10
N HIS A 66 13.00 9.56 -16.25
CA HIS A 66 14.40 9.70 -16.64
C HIS A 66 14.47 10.46 -17.98
N GLY A 67 15.41 11.39 -18.07
CA GLY A 67 15.72 12.09 -19.30
C GLY A 67 16.37 11.15 -20.32
N ASP A 68 16.34 11.57 -21.58
CA ASP A 68 16.93 10.81 -22.69
C ASP A 68 18.48 10.80 -22.65
N THR A 69 19.08 11.64 -21.81
CA THR A 69 20.53 11.74 -21.63
C THR A 69 21.05 10.61 -20.75
N ALA A 70 22.07 9.90 -21.21
CA ALA A 70 22.75 8.89 -20.41
C ALA A 70 23.29 9.48 -19.09
N ALA A 71 23.27 8.67 -18.04
CA ALA A 71 23.90 9.02 -16.77
C ALA A 71 25.40 9.24 -16.98
N GLN A 72 25.95 10.28 -16.37
CA GLN A 72 27.39 10.54 -16.35
C GLN A 72 27.93 10.18 -14.99
N GLU A 73 28.83 9.20 -14.94
CA GLU A 73 29.46 8.74 -13.70
C GLU A 73 30.44 9.79 -13.18
N LEU A 74 30.47 9.98 -11.86
CA LEU A 74 31.50 10.82 -11.25
C LEU A 74 32.81 10.03 -11.17
N GLN A 75 33.91 10.72 -11.45
CA GLN A 75 35.25 10.17 -11.35
C GLN A 75 35.75 10.24 -9.91
N VAL A 76 36.58 9.28 -9.49
CA VAL A 76 37.22 9.32 -8.19
C VAL A 76 38.34 10.35 -8.19
N LEU A 77 38.28 11.23 -7.21
CA LEU A 77 39.36 12.11 -6.84
C LEU A 77 40.18 11.46 -5.73
N HIS A 78 41.39 11.05 -6.06
CA HIS A 78 42.39 10.69 -5.08
C HIS A 78 43.03 11.97 -4.55
N TYR A 79 42.81 12.30 -3.28
CA TYR A 79 43.56 13.39 -2.65
C TYR A 79 44.18 12.92 -1.33
N TYR A 80 45.40 13.37 -1.09
CA TYR A 80 46.12 13.10 0.15
C TYR A 80 45.97 14.30 1.06
N ARG A 81 45.44 14.08 2.27
CA ARG A 81 45.56 15.04 3.37
C ARG A 81 46.89 14.78 4.10
N ALA A 82 47.35 15.72 4.92
CA ALA A 82 48.54 15.62 5.77
C ALA A 82 48.64 14.35 6.66
N SER A 83 47.62 13.48 6.68
CA SER A 83 47.56 12.20 7.39
C SER A 83 48.03 10.97 6.60
N ASN A 84 48.59 11.11 5.37
CA ASN A 84 49.08 10.00 4.54
C ASN A 84 48.07 8.88 4.21
N GLN A 85 46.77 9.11 4.41
CA GLN A 85 45.73 8.16 3.99
C GLN A 85 45.01 8.69 2.75
N PRO A 86 44.82 7.85 1.71
CA PRO A 86 44.05 8.24 0.54
C PRO A 86 42.61 8.51 0.95
N GLN A 87 42.11 9.68 0.58
CA GLN A 87 40.71 10.05 0.77
C GLN A 87 40.01 9.91 -0.58
N ILE A 88 38.82 9.31 -0.59
CA ILE A 88 38.02 9.11 -1.81
C ILE A 88 36.93 10.17 -1.80
N ALA A 89 37.02 11.12 -2.71
CA ALA A 89 35.92 11.99 -3.11
C ALA A 89 35.55 11.67 -4.57
N TYR A 90 34.41 12.17 -5.03
CA TYR A 90 34.03 12.04 -6.43
C TYR A 90 33.75 13.42 -7.01
N ALA A 91 34.12 13.61 -8.27
CA ALA A 91 33.77 14.82 -9.00
C ALA A 91 33.43 14.52 -10.46
N LEU A 92 32.66 15.43 -11.05
CA LEU A 92 32.35 15.43 -12.47
C LEU A 92 32.16 16.86 -12.94
N VAL A 93 32.78 17.18 -14.07
CA VAL A 93 32.42 18.36 -14.86
C VAL A 93 31.57 17.89 -16.04
N THR A 94 30.31 18.30 -16.06
CA THR A 94 29.41 17.97 -17.19
C THR A 94 29.58 18.95 -18.33
N ASN A 95 29.48 18.51 -19.58
CA ASN A 95 29.53 19.39 -20.76
C ASN A 95 28.34 20.37 -20.83
N SER A 96 27.21 20.01 -20.24
CA SER A 96 26.02 20.85 -20.16
C SER A 96 25.18 20.49 -18.94
N THR A 97 24.48 21.46 -18.37
CA THR A 97 23.54 21.24 -17.26
C THR A 97 22.16 21.82 -17.56
N LEU A 98 21.13 21.23 -16.95
CA LEU A 98 19.77 21.71 -17.06
C LEU A 98 19.49 22.66 -15.90
N ILE A 99 19.26 23.94 -16.20
CA ILE A 99 18.93 24.96 -15.21
C ILE A 99 17.61 25.59 -15.63
N ASP A 100 16.61 25.57 -14.74
CA ASP A 100 15.28 26.14 -14.96
C ASP A 100 14.63 25.67 -16.29
N GLY A 101 14.81 24.38 -16.62
CA GLY A 101 14.26 23.75 -17.82
C GLY A 101 14.99 24.08 -19.13
N LYS A 102 16.07 24.86 -19.09
CA LYS A 102 16.91 25.17 -20.26
C LYS A 102 18.28 24.51 -20.12
N GLN A 103 18.81 24.02 -21.24
CA GLN A 103 20.15 23.45 -21.28
C GLN A 103 21.17 24.58 -21.37
N HIS A 104 22.10 24.60 -20.42
CA HIS A 104 23.21 25.54 -20.37
C HIS A 104 24.50 24.79 -20.67
N ARG A 105 25.32 25.37 -21.53
CA ARG A 105 26.64 24.82 -21.86
C ARG A 105 27.65 25.16 -20.76
N CYS A 106 28.55 24.23 -20.49
CA CYS A 106 29.56 24.34 -19.45
C CYS A 106 30.93 24.58 -20.07
N ASP A 107 31.10 25.76 -20.68
CA ASP A 107 32.37 26.13 -21.30
C ASP A 107 33.38 26.54 -20.22
N SER A 108 34.62 26.07 -20.38
CA SER A 108 35.74 26.39 -19.52
C SER A 108 36.37 27.73 -19.89
N THR A 109 36.85 28.50 -18.92
CA THR A 109 37.65 29.71 -19.15
C THR A 109 39.01 29.62 -18.47
N THR A 110 40.02 30.30 -19.00
CA THR A 110 41.34 30.43 -18.35
C THR A 110 41.33 31.53 -17.29
N GLU A 111 40.48 32.54 -17.46
CA GLU A 111 40.31 33.63 -16.50
C GLU A 111 39.22 33.30 -15.48
N ARG A 112 39.40 33.81 -14.25
CA ARG A 112 38.45 33.66 -13.16
C ARG A 112 37.20 34.49 -13.42
N VAL A 113 36.05 33.82 -13.46
CA VAL A 113 34.73 34.44 -13.62
C VAL A 113 33.97 34.38 -12.28
N PRO A 114 33.04 35.30 -11.96
CA PRO A 114 32.16 35.15 -10.81
C PRO A 114 31.43 33.79 -10.83
N ASP A 115 31.25 33.18 -9.65
CA ASP A 115 30.61 31.86 -9.48
C ASP A 115 31.27 30.72 -10.29
N SER A 116 32.58 30.80 -10.54
CA SER A 116 33.37 29.73 -11.14
C SER A 116 34.23 28.99 -10.11
N VAL A 117 34.51 27.73 -10.42
CA VAL A 117 35.36 26.82 -9.65
C VAL A 117 36.54 26.42 -10.54
N LEU A 118 37.76 26.46 -9.99
CA LEU A 118 38.93 25.98 -10.71
C LEU A 118 38.99 24.45 -10.64
N VAL A 119 39.01 23.82 -11.81
CA VAL A 119 39.00 22.37 -11.98
C VAL A 119 40.06 21.98 -13.01
N ASP A 120 40.77 20.91 -12.75
CA ASP A 120 41.65 20.25 -13.70
C ASP A 120 40.80 19.59 -14.80
N ALA A 121 40.97 20.04 -16.04
CA ALA A 121 40.14 19.64 -17.17
C ALA A 121 40.28 18.15 -17.52
N GLU A 122 41.41 17.51 -17.17
CA GLU A 122 41.68 16.12 -17.49
C GLU A 122 41.20 15.17 -16.39
N SER A 123 41.53 15.47 -15.12
CA SER A 123 41.17 14.61 -13.98
C SER A 123 39.86 14.96 -13.27
N SER A 124 39.21 16.06 -13.66
CA SER A 124 38.10 16.69 -12.91
C SER A 124 38.47 17.06 -11.45
N GLY A 125 39.77 17.13 -11.12
CA GLY A 125 40.26 17.51 -9.80
C GLY A 125 39.94 18.96 -9.45
N ILE A 126 39.50 19.25 -8.23
CA ILE A 126 39.04 20.59 -7.83
C ILE A 126 40.09 21.27 -6.95
N GLU A 127 40.46 22.49 -7.32
CA GLU A 127 41.42 23.30 -6.57
C GLU A 127 40.94 23.51 -5.12
N GLY A 128 41.81 23.23 -4.15
CA GLY A 128 41.47 23.33 -2.73
C GLY A 128 40.88 22.06 -2.10
N LEU A 129 40.50 21.06 -2.90
CA LEU A 129 40.30 19.68 -2.42
C LEU A 129 41.54 18.82 -2.72
N THR A 130 42.29 19.15 -3.76
CA THR A 130 43.51 18.47 -4.18
C THR A 130 44.78 19.19 -3.65
N TRP A 131 45.04 19.17 -2.34
CA TRP A 131 46.26 19.82 -1.80
C TRP A 131 47.54 18.97 -1.94
N THR A 132 47.43 17.71 -2.32
CA THR A 132 48.58 16.86 -2.65
C THR A 132 48.07 15.72 -3.51
N LEU A 133 48.11 15.89 -4.83
CA LEU A 133 48.11 14.78 -5.78
C LEU A 133 49.55 14.26 -5.83
N SER A 134 49.85 13.09 -5.26
CA SER A 134 51.06 12.31 -5.60
C SER A 134 50.91 10.87 -5.10
N PRO A 135 51.27 9.84 -5.89
CA PRO A 135 52.02 9.88 -7.15
C PRO A 135 51.09 9.51 -8.33
N PHE A 136 50.40 10.50 -8.91
CA PHE A 136 50.29 10.46 -10.36
C PHE A 136 51.68 10.77 -10.91
N GLU A 137 52.01 10.21 -12.08
CA GLU A 137 53.33 10.27 -12.73
C GLU A 137 54.08 11.56 -12.41
N GLU A 138 55.39 11.47 -12.12
CA GLU A 138 56.27 12.64 -11.82
C GLU A 138 56.23 13.76 -12.88
N ASN A 139 55.49 13.58 -13.98
CA ASN A 139 55.33 14.51 -15.11
C ASN A 139 53.88 14.97 -15.37
N TYR A 140 52.91 14.70 -14.48
CA TYR A 140 51.54 15.18 -14.69
C TYR A 140 51.44 16.69 -14.40
N GLU A 141 51.26 17.49 -15.45
CA GLU A 141 50.97 18.92 -15.36
C GLU A 141 49.45 19.14 -15.46
N PRO A 142 48.76 19.56 -14.38
CA PRO A 142 47.31 19.76 -14.40
C PRO A 142 46.89 20.91 -15.33
N ASP A 143 45.87 20.69 -16.17
CA ASP A 143 45.25 21.73 -17.02
C ASP A 143 44.12 22.43 -16.26
N TRP A 144 44.51 23.37 -15.39
CA TRP A 144 43.58 24.12 -14.56
C TRP A 144 42.72 25.09 -15.38
N ARG A 145 41.40 24.91 -15.31
CA ARG A 145 40.41 25.79 -15.95
C ARG A 145 39.27 26.15 -15.02
N TYR A 146 38.70 27.32 -15.22
CA TYR A 146 37.51 27.77 -14.49
C TYR A 146 36.25 27.25 -15.17
N PHE A 147 35.42 26.55 -14.42
CA PHE A 147 34.09 26.12 -14.85
C PHE A 147 33.00 26.80 -14.02
N PRO A 148 31.82 27.11 -14.59
CA PRO A 148 30.69 27.59 -13.79
C PRO A 148 30.36 26.59 -12.67
N GLN A 149 30.15 27.06 -11.44
CA GLN A 149 29.88 26.19 -10.28
C GLN A 149 28.71 25.23 -10.53
N LYS A 150 27.71 25.66 -11.29
CA LYS A 150 26.52 24.85 -11.64
C LYS A 150 26.81 23.67 -12.57
N CYS A 151 28.02 23.58 -13.11
CA CYS A 151 28.48 22.51 -14.00
C CYS A 151 29.39 21.50 -13.30
N VAL A 152 29.80 21.80 -12.06
CA VAL A 152 30.72 20.99 -11.28
C VAL A 152 29.92 20.26 -10.22
N TRP A 153 30.00 18.93 -10.25
CA TRP A 153 29.32 18.05 -9.32
C TRP A 153 30.36 17.42 -8.42
N THR A 154 30.11 17.42 -7.11
CA THR A 154 31.02 16.83 -6.13
C THR A 154 30.25 15.94 -5.20
N PHE A 155 30.81 14.78 -4.91
CA PHE A 155 30.37 13.89 -3.86
C PHE A 155 31.48 13.82 -2.82
N ASP A 156 31.26 14.49 -1.68
CA ASP A 156 32.30 14.63 -0.66
C ASP A 156 32.58 13.30 0.04
N MET A 157 33.77 13.19 0.61
CA MET A 157 34.21 11.97 1.29
C MET A 157 33.35 11.62 2.50
N ALA A 158 32.95 12.59 3.33
CA ALA A 158 32.19 12.28 4.53
C ALA A 158 30.82 11.68 4.17
N SER A 159 30.19 12.20 3.12
CA SER A 159 28.99 11.60 2.52
C SER A 159 29.28 10.21 1.96
N ALA A 160 30.37 10.02 1.23
CA ALA A 160 30.75 8.71 0.68
C ALA A 160 30.95 7.65 1.76
N LEU A 161 31.71 7.98 2.80
CA LEU A 161 31.95 7.10 3.95
C LEU A 161 30.69 6.85 4.77
N GLY A 162 29.84 7.87 4.95
CA GLY A 162 28.58 7.73 5.66
C GLY A 162 27.65 6.73 4.97
N ILE A 163 27.49 6.88 3.65
CA ILE A 163 26.66 5.96 2.86
C ILE A 163 27.27 4.57 2.82
N SER A 164 28.56 4.44 2.50
CA SER A 164 29.20 3.12 2.40
C SER A 164 29.13 2.35 3.72
N ARG A 165 29.27 3.04 4.85
CA ARG A 165 29.09 2.44 6.18
C ARG A 165 27.66 1.97 6.42
N ILE A 166 26.66 2.85 6.25
CA ILE A 166 25.25 2.51 6.52
C ILE A 166 24.79 1.38 5.60
N VAL A 167 25.10 1.48 4.30
CA VAL A 167 24.72 0.46 3.33
C VAL A 167 25.48 -0.84 3.59
N GLY A 168 26.77 -0.77 3.94
CA GLY A 168 27.55 -1.94 4.34
C GLY A 168 26.94 -2.64 5.56
N GLU A 169 26.48 -1.90 6.56
CA GLU A 169 25.78 -2.44 7.74
C GLU A 169 24.42 -3.06 7.39
N LEU A 170 23.69 -2.52 6.40
CA LEU A 170 22.42 -3.08 5.92
C LEU A 170 22.60 -4.40 5.16
N VAL A 171 23.65 -4.48 4.33
CA VAL A 171 23.90 -5.62 3.45
C VAL A 171 24.64 -6.76 4.15
N SER A 172 25.42 -6.46 5.21
CA SER A 172 26.16 -7.46 5.99
C SER A 172 25.30 -8.27 6.97
N GLN A 173 23.99 -8.04 7.01
CA GLN A 173 23.08 -8.80 7.88
C GLN A 173 22.86 -10.22 7.36
N ASN A 174 22.49 -11.13 8.26
CA ASN A 174 22.28 -12.54 7.92
C ASN A 174 20.80 -12.86 7.72
N LEU A 175 20.52 -13.73 6.76
CA LEU A 175 19.28 -14.48 6.67
C LEU A 175 19.44 -15.80 7.41
N THR A 176 18.41 -16.17 8.18
CA THR A 176 18.36 -17.46 8.87
C THR A 176 17.16 -18.25 8.37
N VAL A 177 17.37 -19.52 8.03
CA VAL A 177 16.29 -20.41 7.59
C VAL A 177 15.98 -21.36 8.74
N ARG A 178 14.75 -21.32 9.26
CA ARG A 178 14.29 -22.32 10.23
C ARG A 178 13.90 -23.60 9.49
N THR A 179 14.73 -24.63 9.63
CA THR A 179 14.60 -25.93 8.95
C THR A 179 13.28 -26.66 9.22
N VAL A 180 12.61 -26.39 10.35
CA VAL A 180 11.38 -27.10 10.75
C VAL A 180 10.17 -26.68 9.91
N ASN A 181 10.11 -25.42 9.47
CA ASN A 181 8.96 -24.88 8.73
C ASN A 181 9.36 -24.17 7.41
N ALA A 182 10.64 -24.27 7.01
CA ALA A 182 11.23 -23.50 5.91
C ALA A 182 10.98 -21.97 5.98
N VAL A 183 10.67 -21.45 7.18
CA VAL A 183 10.43 -20.02 7.40
C VAL A 183 11.76 -19.30 7.43
N VAL A 184 11.85 -18.22 6.65
CA VAL A 184 13.04 -17.39 6.60
C VAL A 184 12.86 -16.17 7.47
N ASP A 185 13.74 -16.08 8.46
CA ASP A 185 13.84 -14.98 9.40
C ASP A 185 14.99 -14.06 8.98
N GLY A 186 14.68 -12.77 8.89
CA GLY A 186 15.66 -11.73 8.63
C GLY A 186 15.04 -10.45 8.07
N PRO A 187 15.89 -9.49 7.68
CA PRO A 187 15.42 -8.22 7.17
C PRO A 187 14.58 -8.36 5.89
N PRO A 188 13.52 -7.54 5.71
CA PRO A 188 12.64 -7.64 4.54
C PRO A 188 13.39 -7.50 3.20
N TRP A 189 14.42 -6.65 3.12
CA TRP A 189 15.18 -6.45 1.88
C TRP A 189 16.01 -7.68 1.49
N LEU A 190 16.65 -8.34 2.46
CA LEU A 190 17.38 -9.59 2.22
C LEU A 190 16.42 -10.73 1.86
N ARG A 191 15.26 -10.79 2.51
CA ARG A 191 14.20 -11.76 2.13
C ARG A 191 13.71 -11.54 0.70
N SER A 192 13.50 -10.28 0.30
CA SER A 192 13.14 -9.93 -1.08
C SER A 192 14.22 -10.30 -2.09
N MET A 193 15.49 -10.13 -1.74
CA MET A 193 16.62 -10.48 -2.59
C MET A 193 16.72 -11.99 -2.82
N TRP A 194 16.45 -12.76 -1.77
CA TRP A 194 16.48 -14.22 -1.76
C TRP A 194 15.21 -14.87 -2.34
N ALA A 195 14.07 -14.16 -2.26
CA ALA A 195 12.79 -14.49 -2.88
C ALA A 195 12.32 -15.93 -2.67
N ASP A 196 12.38 -16.43 -1.43
CA ASP A 196 11.89 -17.77 -1.05
C ASP A 196 12.44 -18.91 -1.92
N TRP A 197 13.77 -18.90 -2.14
CA TRP A 197 14.53 -19.80 -3.03
C TRP A 197 14.29 -19.62 -4.54
N GLN A 198 13.44 -18.68 -4.94
CA GLN A 198 13.17 -18.34 -6.35
C GLN A 198 13.98 -17.13 -6.84
N GLY A 199 14.94 -16.65 -6.04
CA GLY A 199 15.80 -15.53 -6.41
C GLY A 199 16.64 -15.83 -7.65
N ASN A 200 16.81 -14.85 -8.52
CA ASN A 200 17.65 -14.93 -9.71
C ASN A 200 18.47 -13.62 -9.82
N ILE A 201 19.19 -13.43 -10.93
CA ILE A 201 19.95 -12.18 -11.12
C ILE A 201 19.04 -10.94 -11.14
N THR A 202 17.80 -11.06 -11.67
CA THR A 202 16.86 -9.94 -11.75
C THR A 202 16.32 -9.55 -10.36
N THR A 203 16.08 -10.49 -9.46
CA THR A 203 15.64 -10.15 -8.09
C THR A 203 16.74 -9.41 -7.32
N VAL A 204 17.99 -9.83 -7.48
CA VAL A 204 19.15 -9.14 -6.89
C VAL A 204 19.29 -7.74 -7.49
N GLU A 205 19.21 -7.63 -8.81
CA GLU A 205 19.29 -6.36 -9.53
C GLU A 205 18.19 -5.38 -9.09
N ASP A 206 16.95 -5.86 -8.94
CA ASP A 206 15.82 -5.02 -8.52
C ASP A 206 15.99 -4.47 -7.10
N VAL A 207 16.50 -5.29 -6.16
CA VAL A 207 16.78 -4.82 -4.79
C VAL A 207 17.89 -3.77 -4.77
N VAL A 208 18.98 -4.00 -5.51
CA VAL A 208 20.11 -3.05 -5.58
C VAL A 208 19.69 -1.76 -6.31
N ARG A 209 18.90 -1.87 -7.37
CA ARG A 209 18.32 -0.73 -8.09
C ARG A 209 17.37 0.06 -7.20
N GLY A 210 16.52 -0.63 -6.43
CA GLY A 210 15.64 -0.01 -5.44
C GLY A 210 16.40 0.74 -4.35
N LEU A 211 17.52 0.18 -3.88
CA LEU A 211 18.43 0.86 -2.96
C LEU A 211 19.04 2.12 -3.58
N ALA A 212 19.56 2.04 -4.80
CA ALA A 212 20.13 3.19 -5.52
C ALA A 212 19.10 4.31 -5.73
N ASN A 213 17.86 3.95 -6.11
CA ASN A 213 16.75 4.90 -6.26
C ASN A 213 16.40 5.57 -4.91
N THR A 214 16.39 4.80 -3.83
CA THR A 214 16.10 5.32 -2.48
C THR A 214 17.19 6.29 -2.01
N LEU A 215 18.47 5.94 -2.22
CA LEU A 215 19.59 6.84 -1.93
C LEU A 215 19.49 8.13 -2.75
N THR A 216 19.18 8.02 -4.04
CA THR A 216 18.98 9.18 -4.93
C THR A 216 17.85 10.09 -4.42
N ALA A 217 16.71 9.51 -4.04
CA ALA A 217 15.60 10.27 -3.46
C ALA A 217 16.00 10.92 -2.13
N ALA A 218 16.74 10.22 -1.27
CA ALA A 218 17.22 10.75 -0.01
C ALA A 218 18.16 11.94 -0.21
N ILE A 219 19.17 11.81 -1.10
CA ILE A 219 20.12 12.87 -1.44
C ILE A 219 19.40 14.12 -1.98
N ARG A 220 18.40 13.92 -2.86
CA ARG A 220 17.62 15.02 -3.43
C ARG A 220 16.75 15.73 -2.39
N ASN A 221 16.20 14.99 -1.43
CA ASN A 221 15.32 15.54 -0.38
C ASN A 221 16.08 16.06 0.84
N SER A 222 17.33 15.66 1.05
CA SER A 222 18.17 16.08 2.19
C SER A 222 18.79 17.47 2.01
N ALA A 223 18.57 18.13 0.86
CA ALA A 223 19.11 19.46 0.62
C ALA A 223 18.62 20.45 1.69
N HIS A 224 19.56 21.20 2.30
CA HIS A 224 19.26 22.23 3.28
C HIS A 224 18.12 23.14 2.78
N LYS A 225 17.17 23.49 3.65
CA LYS A 225 15.95 24.27 3.35
C LYS A 225 16.15 25.55 2.51
N LYS A 226 17.37 26.09 2.42
CA LYS A 226 17.72 27.23 1.57
C LYS A 226 17.94 26.87 0.09
N ALA A 227 18.26 25.62 -0.24
CA ALA A 227 18.49 25.13 -1.60
C ALA A 227 17.22 24.59 -2.27
N LEU A 228 16.19 24.24 -1.49
CA LEU A 228 14.87 23.88 -1.99
C LEU A 228 14.13 25.14 -2.44
N LYS A 229 14.37 25.57 -3.68
CA LYS A 229 13.53 26.57 -4.33
C LYS A 229 12.11 26.00 -4.42
N HIS A 230 11.18 26.62 -3.73
CA HIS A 230 9.78 26.26 -3.83
C HIS A 230 9.30 26.65 -5.23
N ALA A 231 8.77 25.70 -5.99
CA ALA A 231 8.12 26.01 -7.25
C ALA A 231 6.76 26.63 -6.94
N ASN A 232 6.64 27.94 -7.10
CA ASN A 232 5.35 28.63 -6.98
C ASN A 232 4.52 28.29 -8.23
N GLY A 233 3.36 27.65 -8.02
CA GLY A 233 2.43 27.30 -9.10
C GLY A 233 1.01 27.15 -8.56
N VAL A 234 0.03 27.29 -9.44
CA VAL A 234 -1.38 27.05 -9.11
C VAL A 234 -1.67 25.56 -9.35
N ALA A 235 -1.79 24.78 -8.29
CA ALA A 235 -2.21 23.39 -8.36
C ALA A 235 -3.75 23.34 -8.38
N ILE A 236 -4.33 23.04 -9.55
CA ILE A 236 -5.77 22.83 -9.69
C ILE A 236 -6.05 21.37 -9.29
N SER A 237 -6.81 21.17 -8.21
CA SER A 237 -7.25 19.85 -7.77
C SER A 237 -8.76 19.73 -7.95
N THR A 238 -9.21 18.64 -8.57
CA THR A 238 -10.63 18.33 -8.71
C THR A 238 -11.19 17.88 -7.37
N GLN A 239 -11.94 18.75 -6.70
CA GLN A 239 -12.70 18.40 -5.52
C GLN A 239 -14.12 17.99 -5.92
N THR A 240 -14.59 16.84 -5.41
CA THR A 240 -15.99 16.43 -5.56
C THR A 240 -16.86 17.25 -4.60
N CYS A 241 -17.51 18.30 -5.10
CA CYS A 241 -18.51 19.02 -4.32
C CYS A 241 -19.84 18.25 -4.36
N ILE A 242 -20.26 17.73 -3.21
CA ILE A 242 -21.57 17.05 -3.09
C ILE A 242 -22.63 18.09 -2.79
N TYR A 243 -23.59 18.26 -3.70
CA TYR A 243 -24.79 19.07 -3.47
C TYR A 243 -25.90 18.18 -2.91
N VAL A 244 -26.20 18.32 -1.62
CA VAL A 244 -27.30 17.59 -0.98
C VAL A 244 -28.60 18.35 -1.25
N SER A 245 -29.45 17.77 -2.09
CA SER A 245 -30.80 18.31 -2.33
C SER A 245 -31.77 17.81 -1.26
N TRP A 246 -31.98 18.65 -0.24
CA TRP A 246 -32.86 18.36 0.92
C TRP A 246 -34.31 18.03 0.53
N GLY A 247 -34.78 18.50 -0.63
CA GLY A 247 -36.13 18.20 -1.12
C GLY A 247 -36.37 16.70 -1.33
N TRP A 248 -35.36 15.96 -1.79
CA TRP A 248 -35.47 14.51 -1.99
C TRP A 248 -35.42 13.72 -0.68
N ILE A 249 -34.80 14.26 0.37
CA ILE A 249 -34.73 13.64 1.69
C ILE A 249 -36.01 13.90 2.49
N ALA A 250 -36.69 15.02 2.24
CA ALA A 250 -37.93 15.38 2.92
C ALA A 250 -39.04 14.33 2.76
N TYR A 251 -39.19 13.75 1.56
CA TYR A 251 -40.23 12.75 1.28
C TYR A 251 -40.04 11.43 2.08
N PRO A 252 -38.90 10.72 1.99
CA PRO A 252 -38.69 9.50 2.78
C PRO A 252 -38.66 9.80 4.28
N ALA A 253 -38.14 10.96 4.72
CA ALA A 253 -38.21 11.36 6.12
C ALA A 253 -39.66 11.53 6.60
N ALA A 254 -40.51 12.19 5.82
CA ALA A 254 -41.93 12.35 6.14
C ALA A 254 -42.67 11.00 6.17
N LEU A 255 -42.38 10.08 5.23
CA LEU A 255 -42.95 8.74 5.24
C LEU A 255 -42.54 7.95 6.50
N LEU A 256 -41.27 8.01 6.89
CA LEU A 256 -40.79 7.36 8.12
C LEU A 256 -41.47 7.93 9.37
N VAL A 257 -41.63 9.25 9.45
CA VAL A 257 -42.34 9.92 10.56
C VAL A 257 -43.80 9.48 10.59
N LEU A 258 -44.51 9.49 9.45
CA LEU A 258 -45.91 9.06 9.38
C LEU A 258 -46.07 7.58 9.74
N GLN A 259 -45.20 6.71 9.24
CA GLN A 259 -45.25 5.28 9.51
C GLN A 259 -44.95 4.96 10.97
N THR A 260 -43.94 5.60 11.56
CA THR A 260 -43.62 5.45 12.98
C THR A 260 -44.75 5.97 13.86
N THR A 261 -45.30 7.14 13.52
CA THR A 261 -46.45 7.72 14.24
C THR A 261 -47.68 6.82 14.15
N PHE A 262 -48.00 6.31 12.96
CA PHE A 262 -49.10 5.36 12.78
C PHE A 262 -48.87 4.08 13.60
N SER A 263 -47.66 3.52 13.56
CA SER A 263 -47.33 2.31 14.32
C SER A 263 -47.45 2.54 15.82
N ILE A 264 -46.97 3.67 16.33
CA ILE A 264 -47.11 4.08 17.73
C ILE A 264 -48.59 4.26 18.07
N LEU A 265 -49.38 4.94 17.24
CA LEU A 265 -50.82 5.14 17.47
C LEU A 265 -51.60 3.82 17.47
N VAL A 266 -51.23 2.84 16.65
CA VAL A 266 -51.87 1.51 16.64
C VAL A 266 -51.46 0.69 17.87
N LEU A 267 -50.20 0.79 18.31
CA LEU A 267 -49.70 0.05 19.48
C LEU A 267 -50.12 0.67 20.82
N ALA A 268 -50.16 2.00 20.88
CA ALA A 268 -50.51 2.80 22.07
C ALA A 268 -51.99 3.23 22.08
N GLY A 269 -52.70 3.06 20.96
CA GLY A 269 -54.15 3.23 20.87
C GLY A 269 -54.83 2.39 21.96
N PRO A 270 -55.83 2.95 22.67
CA PRO A 270 -56.22 2.48 23.98
C PRO A 270 -56.70 1.02 23.95
N ARG A 271 -55.80 0.10 24.33
CA ARG A 271 -56.13 -1.12 25.08
C ARG A 271 -56.78 -0.79 26.43
N THR A 272 -56.90 0.49 26.76
CA THR A 272 -57.44 1.08 27.98
C THR A 272 -58.85 1.66 27.76
N ARG A 273 -59.81 0.80 27.43
CA ARG A 273 -61.14 0.93 28.05
C ARG A 273 -61.36 -0.29 28.95
N SER A 274 -60.54 -0.34 30.01
CA SER A 274 -60.88 -1.08 31.23
C SER A 274 -61.96 -0.27 31.94
N GLY A 275 -63.17 -0.34 31.40
CA GLY A 275 -64.35 0.35 31.89
C GLY A 275 -65.50 -0.63 31.94
N ARG A 276 -65.69 -1.25 33.11
CA ARG A 276 -66.85 -2.04 33.54
C ARG A 276 -67.13 -3.31 32.72
N GLY A 277 -66.59 -4.42 33.22
CA GLY A 277 -67.29 -5.71 33.28
C GLY A 277 -67.63 -6.43 31.97
N ARG A 278 -67.08 -6.04 30.81
CA ARG A 278 -67.24 -6.81 29.57
C ARG A 278 -66.01 -7.67 29.28
N PRO A 279 -66.18 -8.98 29.01
CA PRO A 279 -65.07 -9.85 28.64
C PRO A 279 -64.42 -9.36 27.34
N ARG A 280 -63.09 -9.45 27.32
CA ARG A 280 -62.23 -9.15 26.17
C ARG A 280 -62.77 -9.80 24.88
N PRO A 281 -62.78 -9.11 23.73
CA PRO A 281 -62.80 -9.79 22.44
C PRO A 281 -61.39 -10.36 22.19
N SER A 282 -61.04 -11.43 22.91
CA SER A 282 -59.79 -12.14 22.73
C SER A 282 -59.88 -12.96 21.44
N ALA A 283 -59.13 -12.55 20.42
CA ALA A 283 -58.57 -13.41 19.37
C ALA A 283 -59.50 -14.53 18.84
N TRP A 284 -60.65 -14.16 18.29
CA TRP A 284 -61.49 -15.11 17.53
C TRP A 284 -60.90 -15.43 16.15
N LYS A 285 -59.85 -14.71 15.70
CA LYS A 285 -59.35 -14.82 14.33
C LYS A 285 -58.59 -16.12 14.02
N SER A 286 -58.26 -16.94 15.01
CA SER A 286 -57.46 -18.16 14.78
C SER A 286 -57.85 -19.36 15.66
N SER A 287 -58.96 -19.30 16.40
CA SER A 287 -59.40 -20.45 17.22
C SER A 287 -60.49 -21.26 16.50
N PRO A 288 -60.34 -22.59 16.36
CA PRO A 288 -61.37 -23.46 15.79
C PRO A 288 -62.63 -23.56 16.66
N LEU A 289 -62.63 -23.00 17.88
CA LEU A 289 -63.79 -22.97 18.79
C LEU A 289 -65.01 -22.26 18.17
N ALA A 290 -64.80 -21.24 17.33
CA ALA A 290 -65.90 -20.55 16.67
C ALA A 290 -66.65 -21.48 15.69
N LEU A 291 -65.91 -22.33 14.97
CA LEU A 291 -66.50 -23.37 14.10
C LEU A 291 -67.22 -24.44 14.93
N LEU A 292 -66.65 -24.85 16.07
CA LEU A 292 -67.23 -25.90 16.93
C LEU A 292 -68.60 -25.50 17.50
N PHE A 293 -68.75 -24.27 17.99
CA PHE A 293 -69.99 -23.82 18.66
C PHE A 293 -71.02 -23.16 17.73
N HIS A 294 -70.62 -22.72 16.53
CA HIS A 294 -71.54 -22.07 15.58
C HIS A 294 -71.79 -22.82 14.27
N GLY A 295 -71.01 -23.87 13.94
CA GLY A 295 -71.10 -24.54 12.64
C GLY A 295 -71.17 -26.07 12.63
N LEU A 296 -71.06 -26.77 13.76
CA LEU A 296 -70.92 -28.23 13.78
C LEU A 296 -72.24 -29.01 13.73
N ASP A 297 -73.16 -28.71 14.66
CA ASP A 297 -74.42 -29.45 14.82
C ASP A 297 -75.45 -28.61 15.61
N ASP A 298 -76.71 -28.67 15.21
CA ASP A 298 -77.82 -27.96 15.84
C ASP A 298 -78.07 -28.41 17.28
N GLN A 299 -77.77 -29.67 17.60
CA GLN A 299 -77.91 -30.21 18.95
C GLN A 299 -76.84 -29.63 19.89
N VAL A 300 -75.57 -29.60 19.48
CA VAL A 300 -74.47 -28.98 20.24
C VAL A 300 -74.70 -27.47 20.43
N ARG A 301 -75.26 -26.81 19.41
CA ARG A 301 -75.62 -25.39 19.49
C ARG A 301 -76.73 -25.13 20.52
N ARG A 302 -77.77 -25.97 20.57
CA ARG A 302 -78.88 -25.84 21.54
C ARG A 302 -78.41 -26.08 22.97
N GLU A 303 -77.62 -27.12 23.21
CA GLU A 303 -77.08 -27.48 24.53
C GLU A 303 -76.15 -26.38 25.11
N ASN A 304 -75.53 -25.57 24.25
CA ASN A 304 -74.51 -24.58 24.65
C ASN A 304 -74.90 -23.11 24.40
N THR A 305 -76.19 -22.81 24.23
CA THR A 305 -76.72 -21.45 23.95
C THR A 305 -76.38 -20.38 25.00
N GLY A 306 -75.84 -20.76 26.16
CA GLY A 306 -75.49 -19.86 27.27
C GLY A 306 -74.01 -19.46 27.38
N LEU A 307 -73.11 -20.00 26.56
CA LEU A 307 -71.67 -19.73 26.67
C LEU A 307 -71.32 -18.40 25.99
N ARG A 308 -70.90 -17.40 26.76
CA ARG A 308 -70.61 -16.04 26.26
C ARG A 308 -69.13 -15.68 26.26
N THR A 309 -68.28 -16.46 26.91
CA THR A 309 -66.85 -16.17 27.06
C THR A 309 -65.99 -17.28 26.45
N VAL A 310 -64.81 -16.92 25.93
CA VAL A 310 -63.88 -17.87 25.31
C VAL A 310 -63.42 -18.94 26.30
N ALA A 311 -63.21 -18.58 27.56
CA ALA A 311 -62.84 -19.56 28.60
C ALA A 311 -63.94 -20.60 28.84
N GLN A 312 -65.22 -20.18 28.83
CA GLN A 312 -66.35 -21.08 28.95
C GLN A 312 -66.49 -22.00 27.72
N MET A 313 -66.24 -21.47 26.52
CA MET A 313 -66.24 -22.27 25.30
C MET A 313 -65.05 -23.24 25.23
N ASP A 314 -63.86 -22.85 25.67
CA ASP A 314 -62.68 -23.73 25.72
C ASP A 314 -62.89 -24.89 26.69
N GLU A 315 -63.40 -24.60 27.89
CA GLU A 315 -63.73 -25.61 28.89
C GLU A 315 -64.85 -26.56 28.43
N ALA A 316 -65.86 -26.05 27.73
CA ALA A 316 -66.89 -26.89 27.12
C ALA A 316 -66.34 -27.69 25.93
N GLY A 317 -65.48 -27.10 25.11
CA GLY A 317 -64.87 -27.72 23.94
C GLY A 317 -63.99 -28.92 24.31
N ARG A 318 -63.28 -28.86 25.43
CA ARG A 318 -62.51 -30.00 25.97
C ARG A 318 -63.35 -31.24 26.28
N LYS A 319 -64.65 -31.06 26.53
CA LYS A 319 -65.59 -32.13 26.91
C LYS A 319 -66.34 -32.69 25.71
N ILE A 320 -66.23 -32.04 24.56
CA ILE A 320 -66.90 -32.45 23.32
C ILE A 320 -65.94 -33.34 22.55
N LYS A 321 -66.24 -34.64 22.47
CA LYS A 321 -65.61 -35.56 21.52
C LYS A 321 -66.44 -35.57 20.25
N VAL A 322 -65.76 -35.47 19.12
CA VAL A 322 -66.40 -35.47 17.80
C VAL A 322 -65.72 -36.53 16.94
N GLN A 323 -66.53 -37.31 16.24
CA GLN A 323 -66.09 -38.29 15.27
C GLN A 323 -66.49 -37.82 13.87
N LEU A 324 -65.61 -38.03 12.90
CA LEU A 324 -65.92 -37.77 11.50
C LEU A 324 -66.69 -38.97 10.94
N SER A 325 -67.96 -38.77 10.60
CA SER A 325 -68.83 -39.76 9.99
C SER A 325 -69.06 -39.42 8.52
N ARG A 326 -69.31 -40.44 7.70
CA ARG A 326 -69.62 -40.28 6.29
C ARG A 326 -71.13 -40.13 6.14
N MET A 327 -71.59 -39.11 5.41
CA MET A 327 -73.02 -38.91 5.19
C MET A 327 -73.54 -39.95 4.18
N ASP A 328 -74.53 -40.75 4.58
CA ASP A 328 -75.09 -41.82 3.75
C ASP A 328 -76.25 -41.36 2.84
N VAL A 329 -76.48 -40.05 2.72
CA VAL A 329 -77.63 -39.51 1.96
C VAL A 329 -77.18 -38.43 0.96
N ALA A 330 -77.36 -38.77 -0.32
CA ALA A 330 -77.38 -37.95 -1.54
C ALA A 330 -76.04 -37.50 -2.16
N GLU A 331 -75.71 -38.18 -3.27
CA GLU A 331 -74.87 -37.88 -4.48
C GLU A 331 -73.54 -37.09 -4.42
N ASP A 332 -73.20 -36.38 -3.35
CA ASP A 332 -71.85 -35.84 -3.13
C ASP A 332 -71.37 -36.27 -1.75
N GLY A 333 -70.55 -37.33 -1.69
CA GLY A 333 -70.10 -37.98 -0.46
C GLY A 333 -69.23 -37.07 0.42
N GLY A 334 -69.86 -36.24 1.22
CA GLY A 334 -69.24 -35.38 2.22
C GLY A 334 -68.96 -36.10 3.54
N TRP A 335 -68.00 -35.55 4.29
CA TRP A 335 -67.73 -35.93 5.67
C TRP A 335 -68.38 -34.92 6.62
N GLN A 336 -69.09 -35.39 7.64
CA GLN A 336 -69.65 -34.55 8.68
C GLN A 336 -68.97 -34.89 10.02
N LEU A 337 -68.70 -33.87 10.83
CA LEU A 337 -68.30 -34.07 12.21
C LEU A 337 -69.56 -34.24 13.06
N CYS A 338 -69.75 -35.45 13.59
CA CYS A 338 -70.81 -35.77 14.54
C CYS A 338 -70.24 -35.82 15.95
N LYS A 339 -71.05 -35.50 16.96
CA LYS A 339 -70.68 -35.73 18.36
C LYS A 339 -70.58 -37.24 18.60
N ASP A 340 -69.47 -37.66 19.21
CA ASP A 340 -69.19 -39.05 19.63
C ASP A 340 -69.92 -39.34 20.97
#